data_AF-A0A0V0R145-F1
#
_entry.id   AF-A0A0V0R145-F1
#
_cell.length_a   1.000
_cell.length_b   1.000
_cell.length_c   1.000
_cell.angle_alpha   90.00
_cell.angle_beta   90.00
_cell.angle_gamma   90.00
#
_symmetry.space_group_name_H-M   'P 1'
#
loop_
_entity.id
_entity.type
_entity.pdbx_description
1 polymer ?
#
loop_
_entity_poly.entity_id
_entity_poly.type
_entity_poly.pdbx_seq_one_letter_code
_entity_poly.pdbx_strand_id
1 'polypeptide(L)'
;MQILKIKIIKICFKYMGMYSIIQFMSSLLIYVFWGAPGQYQYLFWDMIIIVPIATFLGKVDPKDKLTKDIPEKSLISISFLTSFFGLCLIQFTFQIISTYFLHQQKWYLRPDEVRFYLETYNKKINYDGTVLFWVANFQYIIVGIGISFGKQFKKQFYITFIC
;
A
#
# COMPACT_ATOMS: atom_id res chain seq x y z
N MET A 1 -8.56 -11.70 -26.75
CA MET A 1 -9.27 -10.92 -25.70
C MET A 1 -9.29 -11.60 -24.32
N GLN A 2 -9.57 -12.90 -24.19
CA GLN A 2 -9.66 -13.58 -22.87
C GLN A 2 -8.34 -13.60 -22.06
N ILE A 3 -7.19 -13.81 -22.72
CA ILE A 3 -5.87 -13.85 -22.05
C ILE A 3 -5.49 -12.51 -21.41
N LEU A 4 -5.94 -11.39 -22.00
CA LEU A 4 -5.70 -10.06 -21.48
C LEU A 4 -6.48 -9.81 -20.18
N LYS A 5 -7.76 -10.19 -20.14
CA LYS A 5 -8.61 -10.08 -18.94
C LYS A 5 -8.01 -10.85 -17.76
N ILE A 6 -7.52 -12.07 -17.99
CA ILE A 6 -6.87 -12.89 -16.95
C ILE A 6 -5.58 -12.23 -16.42
N LYS A 7 -4.79 -11.56 -17.28
CA LYS A 7 -3.56 -10.86 -16.86
C LYS A 7 -3.83 -9.59 -16.05
N ILE A 8 -4.90 -8.85 -16.37
CA ILE A 8 -5.33 -7.67 -15.60
C ILE A 8 -5.79 -8.10 -14.21
N ILE A 9 -6.65 -9.12 -14.13
CA ILE A 9 -7.14 -9.67 -12.86
C ILE A 9 -5.99 -10.12 -11.96
N LYS A 10 -4.96 -10.77 -12.52
CA LYS A 10 -3.76 -11.15 -11.77
C LYS A 10 -3.05 -9.95 -11.16
N ILE A 11 -2.96 -8.84 -11.87
CA ILE A 11 -2.24 -7.65 -11.38
C ILE A 11 -3.05 -6.93 -10.32
N CYS A 12 -4.35 -6.79 -10.51
CA CYS A 12 -5.24 -6.28 -9.48
C CYS A 12 -5.21 -7.16 -8.23
N PHE A 13 -5.21 -8.49 -8.37
CA PHE A 13 -5.10 -9.41 -7.23
C PHE A 13 -3.78 -9.23 -6.45
N LYS A 14 -2.66 -9.07 -7.16
CA LYS A 14 -1.36 -8.80 -6.53
C LYS A 14 -1.35 -7.48 -5.77
N TYR A 15 -1.90 -6.42 -6.37
CA TYR A 15 -2.05 -5.12 -5.73
C TYR A 15 -2.98 -5.21 -4.51
N MET A 16 -4.10 -5.94 -4.64
CA MET A 16 -5.08 -6.15 -3.58
C MET A 16 -4.49 -6.82 -2.35
N GLY A 17 -3.67 -7.85 -2.57
CA GLY A 17 -2.93 -8.51 -1.50
C GLY A 17 -1.90 -7.59 -0.84
N MET A 18 -1.14 -6.82 -1.61
CA MET A 18 -0.10 -5.94 -1.05
C MET A 18 -0.69 -4.81 -0.22
N TYR A 19 -1.74 -4.15 -0.68
CA TYR A 19 -2.33 -3.05 0.10
C TYR A 19 -2.94 -3.58 1.41
N SER A 20 -3.58 -4.75 1.38
CA SER A 20 -4.19 -5.36 2.57
C SER A 20 -3.15 -5.65 3.66
N ILE A 21 -1.94 -6.08 3.27
CA ILE A 21 -0.85 -6.29 4.23
C ILE A 21 -0.31 -4.98 4.78
N ILE A 22 -0.09 -3.97 3.93
CA ILE A 22 0.36 -2.65 4.41
C ILE A 22 -0.67 -2.08 5.40
N GLN A 23 -1.95 -2.21 5.09
CA GLN A 23 -3.03 -1.78 5.98
C GLN A 23 -3.00 -2.57 7.30
N PHE A 24 -2.88 -3.90 7.23
CA PHE A 24 -2.78 -4.75 8.42
C PHE A 24 -1.58 -4.39 9.31
N MET A 25 -0.39 -4.20 8.71
CA MET A 25 0.82 -3.83 9.45
C MET A 25 0.71 -2.43 10.08
N SER A 26 0.11 -1.48 9.36
CA SER A 26 -0.14 -0.13 9.89
C SER A 26 -1.10 -0.20 11.07
N SER A 27 -2.20 -0.97 10.96
CA SER A 27 -3.13 -1.23 12.05
C SER A 27 -2.43 -1.86 13.25
N LEU A 28 -1.62 -2.89 13.01
CA LEU A 28 -0.88 -3.59 14.05
C LEU A 28 0.02 -2.63 14.85
N LEU A 29 0.79 -1.78 14.16
CA LEU A 29 1.67 -0.80 14.82
C LEU A 29 0.88 0.23 15.61
N ILE A 30 -0.22 0.76 15.06
CA ILE A 30 -1.07 1.72 15.79
C ILE A 30 -1.65 1.08 17.06
N TYR A 31 -2.08 -0.18 16.99
CA TYR A 31 -2.58 -0.90 18.16
C TYR A 31 -1.50 -1.15 19.22
N VAL A 32 -0.27 -1.46 18.80
CA VAL A 32 0.87 -1.62 19.73
C VAL A 32 1.15 -0.33 20.49
N PHE A 33 1.01 0.83 19.84
CA PHE A 33 1.20 2.14 20.47
C PHE A 33 -0.09 2.71 21.09
N TRP A 34 -1.09 1.86 21.39
CA TRP A 34 -2.35 2.23 22.06
C TRP A 34 -3.15 3.34 21.34
N GLY A 35 -2.91 3.49 20.04
CA GLY A 35 -3.66 4.39 19.18
C GLY A 35 -4.91 3.72 18.61
N ALA A 36 -5.86 4.55 18.17
CA ALA A 36 -6.90 4.13 17.25
C ALA A 36 -6.69 4.91 15.93
N PRO A 37 -6.59 4.24 14.79
CA PRO A 37 -6.63 4.89 13.50
C PRO A 37 -7.99 5.56 13.31
N GLY A 38 -8.01 6.74 12.70
CA GLY A 38 -9.27 7.40 12.38
C GLY A 38 -10.04 6.57 11.36
N GLN A 39 -11.32 6.30 11.59
CA GLN A 39 -12.16 5.57 10.63
C GLN A 39 -12.16 6.26 9.24
N TYR A 40 -12.08 7.58 9.22
CA TYR A 40 -11.94 8.38 7.99
C TYR A 40 -10.60 8.22 7.29
N GLN A 41 -9.52 7.88 8.00
CA GLN A 41 -8.20 7.63 7.40
C GLN A 41 -8.21 6.32 6.59
N TYR A 42 -8.86 5.28 7.09
CA TYR A 42 -9.06 4.05 6.32
C TYR A 42 -9.92 4.28 5.08
N LEU A 43 -11.03 5.01 5.25
CA LEU A 43 -11.89 5.36 4.12
C LEU A 43 -11.13 6.16 3.07
N PHE A 44 -10.24 7.07 3.50
CA PHE A 44 -9.38 7.82 2.60
C PHE A 44 -8.46 6.90 1.79
N TRP A 45 -7.76 5.96 2.44
CA TRP A 45 -6.92 5.01 1.71
C TRP A 45 -7.73 4.22 0.69
N ASP A 46 -8.86 3.64 1.09
CA ASP A 46 -9.66 2.79 0.20
C ASP A 46 -10.23 3.59 -0.99
N MET A 47 -10.86 4.73 -0.73
CA MET A 47 -11.60 5.48 -1.75
C MET A 47 -10.72 6.40 -2.59
N ILE A 48 -9.71 7.04 -2.00
CA ILE A 48 -8.92 8.07 -2.67
C ILE A 48 -7.62 7.51 -3.24
N ILE A 49 -7.06 6.45 -2.64
CA ILE A 49 -5.79 5.86 -3.10
C ILE A 49 -6.04 4.54 -3.83
N ILE A 50 -6.69 3.57 -3.18
CA ILE A 50 -6.82 2.21 -3.71
C ILE A 50 -7.73 2.17 -4.95
N VAL A 51 -8.92 2.78 -4.90
CA VAL A 51 -9.87 2.77 -6.03
C VAL A 51 -9.28 3.41 -7.30
N PRO A 52 -8.66 4.60 -7.28
CA PRO A 52 -8.05 5.17 -8.48
C PRO A 52 -6.92 4.29 -9.02
N ILE A 53 -6.00 3.83 -8.19
CA ILE A 53 -4.88 2.97 -8.63
C ILE A 53 -5.41 1.66 -9.24
N ALA A 54 -6.40 1.03 -8.60
CA ALA A 54 -7.04 -0.18 -9.12
C ALA A 54 -7.72 0.07 -10.48
N THR A 55 -8.38 1.22 -10.64
CA THR A 55 -9.01 1.63 -11.90
C THR A 55 -7.97 1.83 -13.00
N PHE A 56 -6.84 2.48 -12.70
CA PHE A 56 -5.73 2.65 -13.65
C PHE A 56 -5.10 1.33 -14.06
N LEU A 57 -4.85 0.43 -13.10
CA LEU A 57 -4.34 -0.93 -13.38
C LEU A 57 -5.30 -1.74 -14.25
N GLY A 58 -6.61 -1.50 -14.12
CA GLY A 58 -7.66 -2.09 -14.94
C GLY A 58 -7.67 -1.64 -16.40
N LYS A 59 -7.14 -0.45 -16.70
CA LYS A 59 -7.11 0.15 -18.05
C LYS A 59 -5.84 -0.14 -18.86
N VAL A 60 -4.91 -0.95 -18.34
CA VAL A 60 -3.62 -1.16 -19.02
C VAL A 60 -3.75 -2.07 -20.25
N ASP A 61 -3.37 -1.53 -21.41
CA ASP A 61 -3.43 -2.20 -22.70
C ASP A 61 -2.40 -3.33 -22.89
N PRO A 62 -2.69 -4.32 -23.76
CA PRO A 62 -1.75 -5.35 -24.15
C PRO A 62 -0.54 -4.73 -24.87
N LYS A 63 0.64 -5.35 -24.72
CA LYS A 63 1.81 -5.00 -25.53
C LYS A 63 1.56 -5.39 -26.99
N ASP A 64 1.94 -4.50 -27.92
CA ASP A 64 1.68 -4.67 -29.37
C ASP A 64 2.38 -5.90 -29.98
N LYS A 65 3.45 -6.41 -29.33
CA LYS A 65 4.17 -7.62 -29.75
C LYS A 65 3.84 -8.80 -28.85
N LEU A 66 3.27 -9.87 -29.44
CA LEU A 66 3.11 -11.16 -28.76
C LEU A 66 4.49 -11.79 -28.56
N THR A 67 4.82 -12.06 -27.30
CA THR A 67 5.99 -12.86 -26.91
C THR A 67 5.58 -14.32 -26.79
N LYS A 68 6.54 -15.24 -27.02
CA LYS A 68 6.30 -16.69 -27.08
C LYS A 68 6.02 -17.33 -25.71
N ASP A 69 6.12 -16.56 -24.63
CA ASP A 69 5.96 -17.06 -23.26
C ASP A 69 4.50 -17.35 -22.92
N ILE A 70 4.27 -18.56 -22.44
CA ILE A 70 2.96 -19.02 -21.97
C ILE A 70 2.66 -18.31 -20.65
N PRO A 71 1.50 -17.64 -20.52
CA PRO A 71 1.12 -17.04 -19.24
C PRO A 71 1.06 -18.14 -18.18
N GLU A 72 1.76 -17.95 -17.05
CA GLU A 72 1.63 -18.84 -15.89
C GLU A 72 0.15 -19.09 -15.62
N LYS A 73 -0.27 -20.36 -15.52
CA LYS A 73 -1.67 -20.72 -15.26
C LYS A 73 -2.07 -20.38 -13.83
N SER A 74 -1.16 -20.50 -12.86
CA SER A 74 -1.42 -20.15 -11.46
C SER A 74 -1.55 -18.63 -11.23
N LEU A 75 -2.51 -18.24 -10.40
CA LEU A 75 -2.69 -16.87 -9.91
C LEU A 75 -1.58 -16.48 -8.90
N ILE A 76 -1.10 -17.47 -8.15
CA ILE A 76 -0.11 -17.34 -7.07
C ILE A 76 1.04 -18.31 -7.37
N SER A 77 2.17 -17.77 -7.83
CA SER A 77 3.40 -18.53 -8.07
C SER A 77 4.28 -18.46 -6.80
N ILE A 78 5.01 -19.53 -6.46
CA ILE A 78 5.88 -19.56 -5.27
C ILE A 78 6.94 -18.42 -5.34
N SER A 79 7.46 -18.15 -6.53
CA SER A 79 8.43 -17.07 -6.79
C SER A 79 7.81 -15.68 -6.58
N PHE A 80 6.50 -15.56 -6.81
CA PHE A 80 5.77 -14.35 -6.50
C PHE A 80 5.58 -14.18 -4.99
N LEU A 81 5.26 -15.25 -4.25
CA LEU A 81 5.12 -15.21 -2.80
C LEU A 81 6.43 -14.81 -2.12
N THR A 82 7.57 -15.36 -2.52
CA THR A 82 8.87 -15.01 -1.91
C THR A 82 9.23 -13.53 -2.13
N SER A 83 9.05 -13.03 -3.36
CA SER A 83 9.26 -11.60 -3.66
C SER A 83 8.27 -10.69 -2.92
N PHE A 84 7.03 -11.16 -2.75
CA PHE A 84 5.97 -10.48 -2.02
C PHE A 84 6.30 -10.36 -0.53
N PHE A 85 6.77 -11.43 0.11
CA PHE A 85 7.21 -11.40 1.50
C PHE A 85 8.41 -10.46 1.72
N GLY A 86 9.39 -10.46 0.81
CA GLY A 86 10.52 -9.54 0.87
C GLY A 86 10.08 -8.07 0.83
N LEU A 87 9.18 -7.72 -0.10
CA LEU A 87 8.62 -6.37 -0.18
C LEU A 87 7.83 -6.00 1.08
N CYS A 88 7.03 -6.94 1.63
CA CYS A 88 6.30 -6.72 2.87
C CYS A 88 7.23 -6.43 4.06
N LEU A 89 8.33 -7.17 4.19
CA LEU A 89 9.32 -6.95 5.25
C LEU A 89 9.99 -5.58 5.13
N ILE A 90 10.34 -5.16 3.91
CA ILE A 90 10.91 -3.84 3.66
C ILE A 90 9.92 -2.74 4.08
N GLN A 91 8.66 -2.86 3.66
CA GLN A 91 7.64 -1.87 4.01
C GLN A 91 7.41 -1.80 5.52
N PHE A 92 7.34 -2.95 6.19
CA PHE A 92 7.16 -3.00 7.63
C PHE A 92 8.34 -2.39 8.39
N THR A 93 9.57 -2.68 7.95
CA THR A 93 10.79 -2.10 8.53
C THR A 93 10.78 -0.58 8.42
N PHE A 94 10.36 -0.04 7.27
CA PHE A 94 10.26 1.40 7.08
C PHE A 94 9.22 2.06 8.00
N GLN A 95 8.08 1.40 8.24
CA GLN A 95 7.08 1.88 9.19
C GLN A 95 7.63 1.93 10.62
N ILE A 96 8.31 0.86 11.06
CA ILE A 96 8.96 0.80 12.38
C ILE A 96 10.02 1.89 12.54
N ILE A 97 10.88 2.07 11.53
CA ILE A 97 11.92 3.11 11.56
C ILE A 97 11.28 4.49 11.68
N SER A 98 10.22 4.74 10.91
CA SER A 98 9.52 6.04 10.92
C SER A 98 8.90 6.35 12.28
N THR A 99 8.24 5.38 12.91
CA THR A 99 7.68 5.56 14.26
C THR A 99 8.77 5.67 15.32
N TYR A 100 9.87 4.92 15.18
CA TYR A 100 11.02 5.04 16.07
C TYR A 100 11.64 6.45 16.00
N PHE A 101 11.80 7.03 14.81
CA PHE A 101 12.27 8.40 14.66
C PHE A 101 11.32 9.45 15.25
N LEU A 102 10.00 9.22 15.16
CA LEU A 102 9.00 10.07 15.79
C LEU A 102 9.16 10.07 17.31
N HIS A 103 9.37 8.91 17.92
CA HIS A 103 9.51 8.78 19.38
C HIS A 103 10.77 9.45 19.94
N GLN A 104 11.79 9.64 19.11
CA GLN A 104 13.00 10.37 19.50
C GLN A 104 12.84 11.89 19.46
N GLN A 105 11.75 12.41 18.92
CA GLN A 105 11.54 13.85 18.84
C GLN A 105 11.25 14.44 20.23
N LYS A 106 11.90 15.55 20.58
CA LYS A 106 11.73 16.20 21.90
C LYS A 106 10.30 16.68 22.18
N TRP A 107 9.53 16.94 21.14
CA TRP A 107 8.13 17.38 21.22
C TRP A 107 7.14 16.21 21.22
N TYR A 108 7.61 14.98 21.02
CA TYR A 108 6.75 13.81 21.01
C TYR A 108 6.25 13.55 22.43
N LEU A 109 4.93 13.55 22.58
CA LEU A 109 4.25 13.23 23.82
C LEU A 109 3.61 11.85 23.66
N ARG A 110 3.84 10.98 24.65
CA ARG A 110 3.26 9.63 24.62
C ARG A 110 1.73 9.70 24.76
N PRO A 111 0.99 8.75 24.17
CA PRO A 111 -0.47 8.72 24.25
C PRO A 111 -1.03 8.88 25.67
N ASP A 112 -0.35 8.29 26.67
CA ASP A 112 -0.76 8.36 28.08
C ASP A 112 -0.67 9.78 28.66
N GLU A 113 0.40 10.52 28.33
CA GLU A 113 0.61 11.90 28.77
C GLU A 113 -0.39 12.85 28.08
N VAL A 114 -0.68 12.57 26.81
CA VAL A 114 -1.59 13.36 25.98
C VAL A 114 -3.05 13.20 26.41
N ARG A 115 -3.47 11.98 26.81
CA ARG A 115 -4.86 11.67 27.18
C ARG A 115 -5.40 12.58 28.29
N PHE A 116 -4.58 12.87 29.30
CA PHE A 116 -4.94 13.74 30.42
C PHE A 116 -5.28 15.18 29.98
N TYR A 117 -4.47 15.75 29.08
CA TYR A 117 -4.72 17.10 28.54
C TYR A 117 -5.90 17.13 27.57
N LEU A 118 -6.12 16.04 26.84
CA LEU A 118 -7.05 15.97 25.74
C LEU A 118 -8.49 15.61 26.14
N GLU A 119 -8.69 14.84 27.22
CA GLU A 119 -10.01 14.62 27.81
C GLU A 119 -10.67 15.93 28.27
N THR A 120 -9.87 16.92 28.66
CA THR A 120 -10.35 18.27 29.02
C THR A 120 -10.88 19.06 27.82
N TYR A 121 -10.40 18.77 26.60
CA TYR A 121 -10.73 19.53 25.37
C TYR A 121 -11.43 18.70 24.29
N ASN A 122 -11.83 17.47 24.61
CA ASN A 122 -12.52 16.53 23.69
C ASN A 122 -11.83 16.36 22.32
N LYS A 123 -10.50 16.52 22.29
CA LYS A 123 -9.69 16.46 21.07
C LYS A 123 -8.87 15.17 21.13
N LYS A 124 -8.83 14.35 20.09
CA LYS A 124 -8.05 13.10 20.07
C LYS A 124 -6.87 13.26 19.13
N ILE A 125 -5.66 13.45 19.66
CA ILE A 125 -4.44 13.60 18.86
C ILE A 125 -3.67 12.29 18.92
N ASN A 126 -3.30 11.77 17.75
CA ASN A 126 -2.50 10.57 17.61
C ASN A 126 -1.37 10.85 16.61
N TYR A 127 -0.18 11.15 17.13
CA TYR A 127 1.00 11.45 16.32
C TYR A 127 1.48 10.21 15.56
N ASP A 128 1.45 9.03 16.20
CA ASP A 128 1.79 7.75 15.56
C ASP A 128 0.89 7.45 14.38
N GLY A 129 -0.43 7.64 14.58
CA GLY A 129 -1.43 7.47 13.53
C GLY A 129 -1.22 8.43 12.37
N THR A 130 -0.73 9.64 12.63
CA THR A 130 -0.46 10.64 11.57
C THR A 130 0.79 10.28 10.75
N VAL A 131 1.88 9.89 11.41
CA VAL A 131 3.10 9.47 10.71
C VAL A 131 2.84 8.21 9.90
N LEU A 132 2.20 7.20 10.50
CA LEU A 132 1.84 5.97 9.79
C LEU A 132 0.86 6.24 8.65
N PHE A 133 -0.05 7.21 8.82
CA PHE A 133 -0.92 7.66 7.73
C PHE A 133 -0.12 8.08 6.50
N TRP A 134 0.82 9.00 6.67
CA TRP A 134 1.63 9.52 5.57
C TRP A 134 2.58 8.48 4.99
N VAL A 135 3.25 7.71 5.83
CA VAL A 135 4.15 6.64 5.38
C VAL A 135 3.39 5.64 4.51
N ALA A 136 2.25 5.12 4.98
CA ALA A 136 1.47 4.16 4.21
C ALA A 136 0.97 4.73 2.87
N ASN A 137 0.59 6.03 2.82
CA ASN A 137 0.23 6.69 1.55
C ASN A 137 1.34 6.57 0.49
N PHE A 138 2.59 6.87 0.87
CA PHE A 138 3.72 6.70 -0.05
C PHE A 138 3.94 5.23 -0.43
N GLN A 139 3.80 4.31 0.53
CA GLN A 139 3.97 2.88 0.27
C GLN A 139 2.93 2.34 -0.72
N TYR A 140 1.66 2.76 -0.61
CA TYR A 140 0.62 2.40 -1.55
C TYR A 140 0.95 2.86 -2.98
N ILE A 141 1.40 4.11 -3.13
CA ILE A 141 1.80 4.67 -4.43
C ILE A 141 3.01 3.91 -4.99
N ILE A 142 4.05 3.70 -4.19
CA ILE A 142 5.28 2.98 -4.61
C ILE A 142 4.94 1.55 -5.06
N VAL A 143 4.06 0.85 -4.34
CA VAL A 143 3.62 -0.49 -4.73
C VAL A 143 2.84 -0.48 -6.04
N GLY A 144 1.91 0.48 -6.21
CA GLY A 144 1.18 0.64 -7.46
C GLY A 144 2.10 0.88 -8.66
N ILE A 145 3.13 1.71 -8.46
CA ILE A 145 4.16 1.99 -9.47
C ILE A 145 5.04 0.75 -9.73
N GLY A 146 5.53 0.09 -8.68
CA GLY A 146 6.42 -1.07 -8.81
C GLY A 146 5.77 -2.25 -9.55
N ILE A 147 4.49 -2.54 -9.26
CA ILE A 147 3.72 -3.55 -10.00
C ILE A 147 3.51 -3.14 -11.46
N SER A 148 3.39 -1.84 -11.73
CA SER A 148 3.21 -1.30 -13.09
C SER A 148 4.47 -1.43 -13.95
N PHE A 149 5.66 -1.28 -13.36
CA PHE A 149 6.93 -1.46 -14.07
C PHE A 149 7.31 -2.94 -14.31
N GLY A 150 6.88 -3.85 -13.43
CA GLY A 150 7.46 -5.19 -13.31
C GLY A 150 7.12 -6.23 -14.39
N LYS A 151 6.55 -5.94 -15.57
CA LYS A 151 6.19 -7.03 -16.52
C LYS A 151 6.45 -6.78 -18.01
N GLN A 152 7.21 -7.71 -18.59
CA GLN A 152 7.67 -7.87 -19.98
C GLN A 152 6.58 -7.87 -21.07
N PHE A 153 5.28 -7.91 -20.72
CA PHE A 153 4.13 -8.15 -21.62
C PHE A 153 3.10 -7.02 -21.69
N LYS A 154 3.42 -5.81 -21.21
CA LYS A 154 2.52 -4.63 -21.25
C LYS A 154 3.23 -3.43 -21.92
N LYS A 155 2.46 -2.46 -22.44
CA LYS A 155 2.96 -1.10 -22.68
C LYS A 155 3.23 -0.43 -21.33
N GLN A 156 4.32 0.31 -21.20
CA GLN A 156 4.69 0.93 -19.93
C GLN A 156 3.71 2.05 -19.54
N PHE A 157 3.57 2.29 -18.23
CA PHE A 157 2.58 3.18 -17.60
C PHE A 157 2.53 4.60 -18.19
N TYR A 158 3.66 5.14 -18.66
CA TYR A 158 3.76 6.47 -19.26
C TYR A 158 3.17 6.57 -20.69
N ILE A 159 3.02 5.45 -21.41
CA ILE A 159 2.48 5.45 -22.78
C ILE A 159 0.94 5.51 -22.75
N THR A 160 0.29 4.88 -21.78
CA THR A 160 -1.18 4.87 -21.64
C THR A 160 -1.76 6.23 -21.21
N PHE A 161 -0.94 7.18 -20.75
CA PHE A 161 -1.39 8.53 -20.37
C PHE A 161 -1.32 9.54 -21.54
N ILE A 162 -0.64 9.18 -22.65
CA ILE A 162 -0.33 10.07 -23.79
C ILE A 162 -1.17 9.75 -25.04
N CYS A 163 -1.85 8.60 -25.08
CA CYS A 163 -2.82 8.23 -26.13
C CYS A 163 -4.21 8.06 -25.54
#